data_AF-A0A0M3J6U7-F1
#
_entry.id   AF-A0A0M3J6U7-F1
#
_cell.length_a   1.000
_cell.length_b   1.000
_cell.length_c   1.000
_cell.angle_alpha   90.00
_cell.angle_beta   90.00
_cell.angle_gamma   90.00
#
_symmetry.space_group_name_H-M   'P 1'
#
loop_
_entity.id
_entity.type
_entity.pdbx_description
1 polymer ?
#
loop_
_entity_poly.entity_id
_entity_poly.type
_entity_poly.pdbx_seq_one_letter_code
_entity_poly.pdbx_strand_id
1 'polypeptide(L)'
;MFILLVVLWLKGGEQTKMEENEFYAIETFGSTGKGFVHDDMECSHYMKDFDNSSEHIPLRLARSKNLLNVITKNFGTLAFCRRWLDRLGETKYLMALKDLCDKGIVQPYPPLCDVKGCYTAQWEHTILLRPTCKEIVSRGDDY
;
A
#
# COMPACT_ATOMS: atom_id res chain seq x y z
N MET A 1 2.69 -9.82 0.91
CA MET A 1 1.48 -9.83 1.76
C MET A 1 1.64 -8.75 2.81
N PHE A 2 1.34 -7.50 2.44
CA PHE A 2 0.96 -6.46 3.39
C PHE A 2 -0.56 -6.56 3.47
N ILE A 3 -1.09 -7.09 4.56
CA ILE A 3 -2.54 -7.13 4.77
C ILE A 3 -2.91 -5.78 5.37
N LEU A 4 -3.17 -4.79 4.51
CA LEU A 4 -3.86 -3.58 4.91
C LEU A 4 -5.34 -3.92 4.91
N LEU A 5 -5.89 -4.33 6.06
CA LEU A 5 -7.32 -4.48 6.21
C LEU A 5 -7.82 -3.37 7.12
N VAL A 6 -8.24 -2.27 6.48
CA VAL A 6 -9.01 -1.22 7.15
C VAL A 6 -10.31 -1.86 7.60
N VAL A 7 -10.39 -2.23 8.88
CA VAL A 7 -11.68 -2.55 9.49
C VAL A 7 -12.55 -1.31 9.37
N LEU A 8 -13.70 -1.43 8.69
CA LEU A 8 -14.59 -0.31 8.44
C LEU A 8 -15.18 0.18 9.77
N TRP A 9 -14.78 1.38 10.19
CA TRP A 9 -15.22 1.99 11.46
C TRP A 9 -16.51 2.82 11.35
N LEU A 10 -17.05 2.96 10.13
CA LEU A 10 -18.37 3.56 9.90
C LEU A 10 -19.44 2.48 9.86
N LYS A 11 -20.63 2.78 10.40
CA LYS A 11 -21.79 1.88 10.32
C LYS A 11 -22.10 1.57 8.85
N GLY A 12 -22.37 0.30 8.54
CA GLY A 12 -22.70 -0.15 7.19
C GLY A 12 -21.59 -0.88 6.43
N GLY A 13 -20.52 -1.29 7.13
CA GLY A 13 -19.49 -2.15 6.54
C GLY A 13 -19.98 -3.55 6.17
N GLU A 14 -19.13 -4.30 5.48
CA GLU A 14 -19.39 -5.70 5.13
C GLU A 14 -19.59 -6.57 6.38
N GLN A 15 -20.37 -7.64 6.23
CA GLN A 15 -20.65 -8.58 7.33
C GLN A 15 -19.66 -9.76 7.38
N THR A 16 -18.57 -9.67 6.63
CA THR A 16 -17.48 -10.65 6.63
C THR A 16 -16.90 -10.78 8.04
N LYS A 17 -16.67 -12.02 8.48
CA LYS A 17 -16.13 -12.31 9.81
C LYS A 17 -14.63 -12.58 9.71
N MET A 18 -13.90 -12.18 10.74
CA MET A 18 -12.48 -12.54 10.88
C MET A 18 -12.34 -14.04 11.17
N GLU A 19 -11.33 -14.67 10.58
CA GLU A 19 -11.03 -16.09 10.67
C GLU A 19 -9.75 -16.38 11.46
N GLU A 20 -9.63 -17.62 11.94
CA GLU A 20 -8.44 -18.08 12.65
C GLU A 20 -7.21 -18.10 11.72
N ASN A 21 -6.06 -17.73 12.27
CA ASN A 21 -4.75 -17.62 11.62
C ASN A 21 -4.58 -16.45 10.64
N GLU A 22 -5.57 -15.56 10.56
CA GLU A 22 -5.44 -14.31 9.81
C GLU A 22 -4.61 -13.26 10.57
N PHE A 23 -3.94 -12.41 9.79
CA PHE A 23 -3.26 -11.22 10.27
C PHE A 23 -4.04 -9.98 9.86
N TYR A 24 -4.13 -9.02 10.76
CA TYR A 24 -4.80 -7.76 10.51
C TYR A 24 -3.92 -6.58 10.93
N ALA A 25 -3.80 -5.60 10.04
CA ALA A 25 -3.44 -4.25 10.43
C ALA A 25 -4.69 -3.55 10.98
N ILE A 26 -4.73 -3.29 12.28
CA ILE A 26 -5.80 -2.53 12.91
C ILE A 26 -5.33 -1.09 13.04
N GLU A 27 -5.81 -0.25 12.12
CA GLU A 27 -5.51 1.17 12.08
C GLU A 27 -6.77 2.03 12.19
N THR A 28 -6.59 3.20 12.79
CA THR A 28 -7.64 4.22 12.92
C THR A 28 -7.10 5.59 12.57
N PHE A 29 -7.93 6.41 11.94
CA PHE A 29 -7.61 7.79 11.58
C PHE A 29 -8.63 8.73 12.21
N GLY A 30 -8.15 9.64 13.05
CA GLY A 30 -8.94 10.78 13.56
C GLY A 30 -8.70 12.00 12.69
N SER A 31 -9.74 12.80 12.43
CA SER A 31 -9.63 14.06 11.68
C SER A 31 -10.45 15.17 12.32
N THR A 32 -9.92 16.40 12.30
CA THR A 32 -10.68 17.63 12.62
C THR A 32 -11.38 18.22 11.38
N GLY A 33 -11.26 17.57 10.22
CA GLY A 33 -11.81 17.98 8.94
C GLY A 33 -13.16 17.31 8.64
N LYS A 34 -13.32 16.83 7.41
CA LYS A 34 -14.55 16.14 6.97
C LYS A 34 -14.57 14.65 7.32
N GLY A 35 -13.44 14.08 7.73
CA GLY A 35 -13.30 12.64 7.94
C GLY A 35 -13.37 11.85 6.63
N PHE A 36 -13.05 12.49 5.51
CA PHE A 36 -13.03 11.89 4.19
C PHE A 36 -11.76 12.31 3.46
N VAL A 37 -11.06 11.34 2.89
CA VAL A 37 -9.79 11.58 2.19
C VAL A 37 -9.97 11.59 0.68
N HIS A 38 -9.10 12.32 0.00
CA HIS A 38 -8.97 12.34 -1.45
C HIS A 38 -7.48 12.35 -1.81
N ASP A 39 -7.18 11.92 -3.03
CA ASP A 39 -5.82 11.96 -3.56
C ASP A 39 -5.37 13.42 -3.74
N ASP A 40 -4.22 13.77 -3.18
CA ASP A 40 -3.58 15.08 -3.38
C ASP A 40 -2.05 14.93 -3.40
N MET A 41 -1.36 15.96 -3.89
CA MET A 41 0.10 16.05 -4.01
C MET A 41 0.74 15.05 -4.99
N GLU A 42 2.08 15.05 -5.04
CA GLU A 42 2.83 14.18 -5.93
C GLU A 42 2.89 12.73 -5.41
N CYS A 43 2.48 11.78 -6.25
CA CYS A 43 2.51 10.35 -5.92
C CYS A 43 3.95 9.84 -5.76
N SER A 44 4.21 9.19 -4.62
CA SER A 44 5.52 8.66 -4.27
C SER A 44 5.53 7.15 -4.01
N HIS A 45 4.39 6.54 -3.66
CA HIS A 45 4.26 5.12 -3.34
C HIS A 45 3.64 4.34 -4.49
N TYR A 46 4.15 3.13 -4.71
CA TYR A 46 3.76 2.25 -5.80
C TYR A 46 3.81 0.81 -5.32
N MET A 47 2.98 -0.06 -5.87
CA MET A 47 3.02 -1.50 -5.58
C MET A 47 2.69 -2.28 -6.84
N LYS A 48 3.40 -3.39 -7.07
CA LYS A 48 3.03 -4.31 -8.14
C LYS A 48 1.68 -4.94 -7.79
N ASP A 49 0.78 -4.98 -8.77
CA ASP A 49 -0.53 -5.63 -8.61
C ASP A 49 -0.33 -7.11 -8.24
N PHE A 50 -0.95 -7.54 -7.14
CA PHE A 50 -0.73 -8.89 -6.59
C PHE A 50 -1.41 -9.95 -7.45
N ASP A 51 -2.65 -9.70 -7.86
CA ASP A 51 -3.45 -10.66 -8.62
C ASP A 51 -2.88 -10.83 -10.04
N ASN A 52 -2.47 -9.72 -10.65
CA ASN A 52 -1.83 -9.72 -11.97
C ASN A 52 -0.32 -10.02 -11.90
N SER A 53 0.22 -10.36 -10.72
CA SER A 53 1.67 -10.49 -10.54
C SER A 53 2.31 -11.63 -11.35
N SER A 54 1.51 -12.65 -11.68
CA SER A 54 1.90 -13.83 -12.47
C SER A 54 1.57 -13.70 -13.96
N GLU A 55 0.78 -12.70 -14.36
CA GLU A 55 0.42 -12.49 -15.75
C GLU A 55 1.58 -11.90 -16.55
N HIS A 56 1.88 -12.51 -17.70
CA HIS A 56 2.85 -11.95 -18.62
C HIS A 56 2.21 -10.86 -19.50
N ILE A 57 2.31 -9.61 -19.05
CA ILE A 57 1.84 -8.46 -19.82
C ILE A 57 2.94 -8.00 -20.79
N PRO A 58 2.72 -8.06 -22.12
CA PRO A 58 3.75 -7.74 -23.11
C PRO A 58 4.09 -6.24 -23.12
N LEU A 59 5.26 -5.91 -22.57
CA LEU A 59 5.81 -4.56 -22.65
C LEU A 59 6.54 -4.32 -23.97
N ARG A 60 6.30 -3.17 -24.63
CA ARG A 60 7.03 -2.77 -25.84
C ARG A 60 8.33 -2.02 -25.52
N LEU A 61 8.27 -1.13 -24.53
CA LEU A 61 9.40 -0.27 -24.16
C LEU A 61 10.45 -1.05 -23.36
N ALA A 62 11.70 -1.03 -23.84
CA ALA A 62 12.82 -1.70 -23.16
C ALA A 62 13.06 -1.15 -21.75
N ARG A 63 12.89 0.16 -21.53
CA ARG A 63 13.01 0.77 -20.20
C ARG A 63 11.94 0.28 -19.22
N SER A 64 10.70 0.10 -19.66
CA SER A 64 9.63 -0.46 -18.82
C SER A 64 9.92 -1.91 -18.44
N LYS A 65 10.44 -2.72 -19.37
CA LYS A 65 10.88 -4.10 -19.07
C LYS A 65 11.98 -4.11 -18.00
N ASN A 66 13.00 -3.29 -18.19
CA ASN A 66 14.12 -3.20 -17.25
C ASN A 66 13.64 -2.77 -15.86
N LEU A 67 12.80 -1.74 -15.79
CA LEU A 67 12.25 -1.25 -14.53
C LEU A 67 11.37 -2.31 -13.85
N LEU A 68 10.51 -3.02 -14.60
CA LEU A 68 9.69 -4.10 -14.06
C LEU A 68 10.56 -5.24 -13.49
N ASN A 69 11.68 -5.57 -14.15
CA ASN A 69 12.62 -6.57 -13.65
C ASN A 69 13.26 -6.11 -12.33
N VAL A 70 13.62 -4.83 -12.22
CA VAL A 70 14.15 -4.24 -10.98
C VAL A 70 13.10 -4.29 -9.87
N ILE A 71 11.86 -3.90 -10.16
CA ILE A 71 10.75 -3.94 -9.19
C ILE A 71 10.51 -5.39 -8.72
N THR A 72 10.42 -6.33 -9.67
CA THR A 72 10.16 -7.75 -9.35
C THR A 72 11.30 -8.35 -8.53
N LYS A 73 12.56 -8.05 -8.87
CA LYS A 73 13.73 -8.58 -8.16
C LYS A 73 13.86 -8.03 -6.74
N ASN A 74 13.58 -6.74 -6.53
CA ASN A 74 13.88 -6.07 -5.25
C ASN A 74 12.67 -5.96 -4.32
N PHE A 75 11.45 -5.88 -4.87
CA PHE A 75 10.23 -5.63 -4.09
C PHE A 75 9.19 -6.75 -4.27
N GLY A 76 9.19 -7.44 -5.41
CA GLY A 76 8.18 -8.44 -5.73
C GLY A 76 6.79 -7.80 -5.79
N THR A 77 5.95 -8.13 -4.81
CA THR A 77 4.60 -7.54 -4.62
C THR A 77 4.52 -6.62 -3.39
N LEU A 78 5.65 -6.33 -2.74
CA LEU A 78 5.70 -5.33 -1.67
C LEU A 78 5.68 -3.91 -2.26
N ALA A 79 5.15 -2.95 -1.50
CA ALA A 79 5.18 -1.55 -1.87
C ALA A 79 6.62 -1.01 -1.92
N PHE A 80 6.83 -0.01 -2.76
CA PHE A 80 8.09 0.71 -2.91
C PHE A 80 7.83 2.20 -3.16
N CYS A 81 8.90 3.01 -3.13
CA CYS A 81 8.83 4.43 -3.46
C CYS A 81 9.94 4.87 -4.42
N ARG A 82 9.77 6.03 -5.07
CA ARG A 82 10.73 6.60 -6.02
C ARG A 82 12.16 6.68 -5.45
N ARG A 83 12.30 7.10 -4.20
CA ARG A 83 13.59 7.18 -3.49
C ARG A 83 14.32 5.84 -3.43
N TRP A 84 13.61 4.72 -3.38
CA TRP A 84 14.25 3.40 -3.37
C TRP A 84 14.76 3.01 -4.76
N LEU A 85 14.06 3.38 -5.82
CA LEU A 85 14.57 3.25 -7.19
C LEU A 85 15.83 4.10 -7.39
N ASP A 86 15.83 5.33 -6.89
CA ASP A 86 17.01 6.21 -6.94
C ASP A 86 18.23 5.57 -6.24
N ARG A 87 18.02 4.96 -5.06
CA ARG A 87 19.08 4.25 -4.31
C ARG A 87 19.61 3.00 -5.03
N LEU A 88 18.80 2.38 -5.87
CA LEU A 88 19.21 1.26 -6.72
C LEU A 88 19.96 1.73 -7.98
N GLY A 89 20.12 3.05 -8.17
CA GLY A 89 20.79 3.65 -9.32
C GLY A 89 19.91 3.81 -10.55
N GLU A 90 18.60 3.56 -10.43
CA GLU A 90 17.67 3.81 -11.53
C GLU A 90 17.57 5.31 -11.79
N THR A 91 17.63 5.70 -13.06
CA THR A 91 17.53 7.11 -13.47
C THR A 91 16.55 7.26 -14.63
N LYS A 92 15.93 8.44 -14.77
CA LYS A 92 14.98 8.76 -15.86
C LYS A 92 13.87 7.70 -16.03
N TYR A 93 13.46 7.07 -14.92
CA TYR A 93 12.50 5.96 -14.91
C TYR A 93 11.03 6.41 -14.87
N LEU A 94 10.74 7.70 -14.64
CA LEU A 94 9.36 8.17 -14.44
C LEU A 94 8.40 7.83 -15.58
N MET A 95 8.85 7.93 -16.85
CA MET A 95 8.03 7.52 -18.00
C MET A 95 7.80 6.00 -18.05
N ALA A 96 8.81 5.21 -17.67
CA ALA A 96 8.69 3.76 -17.60
C ALA A 96 7.75 3.35 -16.47
N LEU A 97 7.84 4.02 -15.31
CA LEU A 97 6.94 3.80 -14.17
C LEU A 97 5.49 4.15 -14.55
N LYS A 98 5.27 5.29 -15.23
CA LYS A 98 3.95 5.65 -15.75
C LYS A 98 3.41 4.59 -16.71
N ASP A 99 4.22 4.10 -17.63
CA ASP A 99 3.83 3.03 -18.57
C ASP A 99 3.45 1.72 -17.87
N LEU A 100 4.10 1.38 -16.74
CA LEU A 100 3.71 0.24 -15.92
C LEU A 100 2.37 0.48 -15.19
N CYS A 101 2.12 1.71 -14.74
CA CYS A 101 0.85 2.10 -14.14
C CYS A 101 -0.31 2.11 -15.14
N ASP A 102 -0.11 2.71 -16.32
CA ASP A 102 -1.13 2.76 -17.37
C ASP A 102 -1.55 1.35 -17.84
N LYS A 103 -0.69 0.35 -17.64
CA LYS A 103 -0.95 -1.08 -17.95
C LYS A 103 -1.49 -1.89 -16.79
N GLY A 104 -1.72 -1.28 -15.62
CA GLY A 104 -2.21 -1.99 -14.43
C GLY A 104 -1.22 -2.99 -13.82
N ILE A 105 0.06 -2.95 -14.21
CA ILE A 105 1.10 -3.82 -13.64
C ILE A 105 1.52 -3.29 -12.26
N VAL A 106 1.56 -1.97 -12.13
CA VAL A 106 1.95 -1.27 -10.90
C VAL A 106 0.86 -0.27 -10.54
N GLN A 107 0.32 -0.35 -9.34
CA GLN A 107 -0.68 0.60 -8.85
C GLN A 107 0.01 1.78 -8.15
N PRO A 108 -0.35 3.03 -8.49
CA PRO A 108 0.08 4.21 -7.74
C PRO A 108 -0.75 4.38 -6.46
N TYR A 109 -0.11 4.76 -5.37
CA TYR A 109 -0.74 5.09 -4.09
C TYR A 109 -0.39 6.53 -3.71
N PRO A 110 -1.14 7.52 -4.22
CA PRO A 110 -0.90 8.92 -3.90
C PRO A 110 -1.20 9.22 -2.42
N PRO A 111 -0.67 10.33 -1.87
CA PRO A 111 -1.02 10.77 -0.53
C PRO A 111 -2.54 10.99 -0.38
N LEU A 112 -3.10 10.45 0.71
CA LEU A 112 -4.51 10.60 1.07
C LEU A 112 -4.68 11.76 2.05
N CYS A 113 -5.42 12.80 1.63
CA CYS A 113 -5.57 14.05 2.39
C CYS A 113 -7.04 14.36 2.69
N ASP A 114 -7.33 14.87 3.88
CA ASP A 114 -8.60 15.54 4.18
C ASP A 114 -8.49 17.04 3.78
N VAL A 115 -9.50 17.85 4.06
CA VAL A 115 -9.59 19.25 3.65
C VAL A 115 -8.43 20.09 4.18
N LYS A 116 -7.96 21.02 3.34
CA LYS A 116 -6.87 21.94 3.69
C LYS A 116 -7.11 22.63 5.04
N GLY A 117 -6.09 22.60 5.89
CA GLY A 117 -6.09 23.26 7.21
C GLY A 117 -6.64 22.40 8.35
N CYS A 118 -7.08 21.16 8.09
CA CYS A 118 -7.40 20.22 9.15
C CYS A 118 -6.15 19.51 9.70
N TYR A 119 -6.34 18.81 10.81
CA TYR A 119 -5.34 17.93 11.42
C TYR A 119 -5.85 16.50 11.42
N THR A 120 -4.94 15.56 11.15
CA THR A 120 -5.20 14.12 11.22
C THR A 120 -4.25 13.45 12.21
N ALA A 121 -4.70 12.36 12.81
CA ALA A 121 -3.90 11.51 13.68
C ALA A 121 -4.17 10.04 13.36
N GLN A 122 -3.17 9.17 13.51
CA GLN A 122 -3.29 7.74 13.24
C GLN A 122 -2.63 6.95 14.37
N TRP A 123 -3.21 5.79 14.68
CA TRP A 123 -2.58 4.70 15.43
C TRP A 123 -2.81 3.38 14.70
N GLU A 124 -1.83 2.48 14.78
CA GLU A 124 -1.88 1.17 14.14
C GLU A 124 -1.19 0.10 14.98
N HIS A 125 -1.79 -1.09 15.03
CA HIS A 125 -1.11 -2.32 15.43
C HIS A 125 -1.42 -3.46 14.46
N THR A 126 -0.43 -4.32 14.24
CA THR A 126 -0.67 -5.66 13.69
C THR A 126 -1.12 -6.61 14.78
N ILE A 127 -2.18 -7.37 14.51
CA ILE A 127 -2.64 -8.47 15.35
C ILE A 127 -2.61 -9.79 14.59
N LEU A 128 -2.45 -10.88 15.35
CA LEU A 128 -2.56 -12.26 14.87
C LEU A 128 -3.69 -12.96 15.63
N LEU A 129 -4.64 -13.53 14.90
CA LEU A 129 -5.74 -14.33 15.45
C LEU A 129 -5.31 -15.79 15.57
N ARG A 130 -4.52 -16.11 16.60
CA ARG A 130 -4.03 -17.48 16.82
C ARG A 130 -5.19 -18.40 17.25
N PRO A 131 -5.06 -19.72 17.06
CA PRO A 131 -6.07 -20.68 17.53
C PRO A 131 -6.34 -20.59 19.04
N THR A 132 -5.33 -20.18 19.82
CA THR A 132 -5.38 -20.15 21.29
C THR A 132 -5.62 -18.77 21.88
N CYS A 133 -5.34 -17.69 21.14
CA CYS A 133 -5.47 -16.31 21.64
C CYS A 133 -5.39 -15.28 20.50
N LYS A 134 -5.80 -14.05 20.80
CA LYS A 134 -5.49 -12.88 19.97
C LYS A 134 -4.21 -12.24 20.48
N GLU A 135 -3.21 -12.12 19.63
CA GLU A 135 -1.91 -11.53 19.98
C GLU A 135 -1.72 -10.20 19.25
N ILE A 136 -1.40 -9.14 20.01
CA ILE A 136 -1.02 -7.85 19.45
C ILE A 136 0.50 -7.87 19.25
N VAL A 137 0.94 -8.44 18.13
CA VAL A 137 2.35 -8.76 17.87
C VAL A 137 3.26 -7.53 17.80
N SER A 138 2.68 -6.34 17.70
CA SER A 138 3.38 -5.06 17.57
C SER A 138 3.25 -4.15 18.79
N ARG A 139 2.66 -4.62 19.91
CA ARG A 139 2.52 -3.82 21.14
C ARG A 139 3.89 -3.57 21.78
N GLY A 140 4.15 -2.32 22.17
CA GLY A 140 5.32 -1.92 22.98
C GLY A 140 4.93 -1.22 24.28
N ASP A 141 5.92 -0.76 25.05
CA ASP A 141 5.71 0.07 26.24
C ASP A 141 5.38 1.54 25.90
N ASP A 142 5.61 1.92 24.65
CA ASP A 142 5.34 3.24 24.08
C ASP A 142 3.88 3.39 23.65
N TYR A 143 3.34 2.38 22.96
CA TYR A 143 1.93 2.28 22.63
C TYR A 143 1.49 0.86 22.37
#